data_AF-A0A2J0SZY1-F1
#
_entry.id   AF-A0A2J0SZY1-F1
#
_cell.length_a   1.000
_cell.length_b   1.000
_cell.length_c   1.000
_cell.angle_alpha   90.00
_cell.angle_beta   90.00
_cell.angle_gamma   90.00
#
_symmetry.space_group_name_H-M   'P 1'
#
loop_
_entity.id
_entity.type
_entity.pdbx_description
1 polymer ?
#
loop_
_entity_poly.entity_id
_entity_poly.type
_entity_poly.pdbx_seq_one_letter_code
_entity_poly.pdbx_strand_id
1 'polypeptide(L)'
;MASVSPTSEAHAILRAPDLDSAERAYLGLMPDLEHVSALARRALGQSRVADAARGYALSMTLVGLRLQELEMGEASAKEHRQATLRSLRQAFSA
;
A
#
# COMPACT_ATOMS: atom_id res chain seq x y z
N MET A 1 15.46 -5.66 17.56
CA MET A 1 14.33 -5.92 16.64
C MET A 1 14.62 -5.19 15.35
N ALA A 2 14.74 -5.90 14.22
CA ALA A 2 15.03 -5.27 12.94
C ALA A 2 13.88 -4.33 12.59
N SER A 3 14.17 -3.02 12.50
CA SER A 3 13.22 -2.02 12.04
C SER A 3 12.97 -2.25 10.56
N VAL A 4 11.98 -3.06 10.22
CA VAL A 4 11.55 -3.18 8.82
C VAL A 4 11.02 -1.81 8.41
N SER A 5 11.65 -1.23 7.39
CA SER A 5 11.19 0.06 6.87
C SER A 5 9.81 -0.14 6.24
N PRO A 6 8.80 0.69 6.51
CA PRO A 6 7.46 0.53 5.94
C PRO A 6 7.43 0.67 4.41
N THR A 7 8.45 1.29 3.81
CA THR A 7 8.69 1.20 2.36
C THR A 7 8.93 -0.25 1.93
N SER A 8 9.66 -1.04 2.73
CA SER A 8 9.84 -2.49 2.54
C SER A 8 8.55 -3.26 2.74
N GLU A 9 7.66 -2.82 3.65
CA GLU A 9 6.35 -3.43 3.88
C GLU A 9 5.37 -3.14 2.73
N ALA A 10 5.35 -1.90 2.21
CA ALA A 10 4.59 -1.57 0.99
C ALA A 10 5.10 -2.37 -0.22
N HIS A 11 6.42 -2.53 -0.36
CA HIS A 11 6.99 -3.39 -1.39
C HIS A 11 6.76 -4.89 -1.13
N ALA A 12 6.40 -5.31 0.09
CA ALA A 12 6.04 -6.70 0.37
C ALA A 12 4.70 -7.07 -0.30
N ILE A 13 3.78 -6.12 -0.45
CA ILE A 13 2.53 -6.28 -1.20
C ILE A 13 2.82 -6.62 -2.67
N LEU A 14 3.80 -5.92 -3.27
CA LEU A 14 4.24 -6.17 -4.65
C LEU A 14 4.95 -7.51 -4.80
N ARG A 15 5.73 -7.92 -3.78
CA ARG A 15 6.51 -9.17 -3.76
C ARG A 15 5.72 -10.40 -3.33
N ALA A 16 4.48 -10.25 -2.88
CA ALA A 16 3.65 -11.38 -2.46
C ALA A 16 3.50 -12.41 -3.60
N PRO A 17 3.42 -13.72 -3.31
CA PRO A 17 3.42 -14.76 -4.34
C PRO A 17 2.17 -14.74 -5.23
N ASP A 18 1.03 -14.31 -4.68
CA ASP A 18 -0.26 -14.26 -5.36
C ASP A 18 -1.06 -13.03 -4.89
N LEU A 19 -2.20 -12.79 -5.56
CA LEU A 19 -3.04 -11.62 -5.30
C LEU A 19 -3.71 -11.68 -3.93
N ASP A 20 -4.09 -12.87 -3.45
CA ASP A 20 -4.71 -13.04 -2.14
C ASP A 20 -3.72 -12.72 -1.01
N SER A 21 -2.46 -13.11 -1.18
CA SER A 21 -1.38 -12.80 -0.23
C SER A 21 -1.02 -11.32 -0.27
N ALA A 22 -1.06 -10.69 -1.46
CA ALA A 22 -0.91 -9.24 -1.59
C ALA A 22 -2.04 -8.48 -0.86
N GLU A 23 -3.27 -8.96 -1.01
CA GLU A 23 -4.45 -8.41 -0.34
C GLU A 23 -4.34 -8.53 1.19
N ARG A 24 -3.91 -9.69 1.70
CA ARG A 24 -3.65 -9.84 3.15
C ARG A 24 -2.56 -8.90 3.65
N ALA A 25 -1.47 -8.74 2.90
CA ALA A 25 -0.39 -7.83 3.27
C ALA A 25 -0.87 -6.37 3.27
N TYR A 26 -1.66 -5.98 2.28
CA TYR A 26 -2.27 -4.65 2.20
C TYR A 26 -3.18 -4.35 3.40
N LEU A 27 -4.09 -5.28 3.71
CA LEU A 27 -5.00 -5.15 4.85
C LEU A 27 -4.26 -5.15 6.19
N GLY A 28 -3.21 -5.95 6.32
CA GLY A 28 -2.35 -5.97 7.51
C GLY A 28 -1.52 -4.71 7.69
N LEU A 29 -1.16 -4.03 6.59
CA LEU A 29 -0.40 -2.78 6.63
C LEU A 29 -1.26 -1.59 7.10
N MET A 30 -2.55 -1.57 6.73
CA MET A 30 -3.48 -0.48 7.04
C MET A 30 -4.84 -0.99 7.53
N PRO A 31 -4.89 -1.63 8.72
CA PRO A 31 -6.13 -2.16 9.27
C PRO A 31 -7.15 -1.05 9.54
N ASP A 32 -6.69 0.13 9.96
CA ASP A 32 -7.51 1.27 10.35
C ASP A 32 -6.93 2.63 9.89
N LEU A 33 -7.66 3.70 10.20
CA LEU A 33 -7.30 5.08 9.86
C LEU A 33 -6.01 5.58 10.52
N GLU A 34 -5.65 5.08 11.70
CA GLU A 34 -4.40 5.47 12.36
C GLU A 34 -3.20 4.96 11.58
N HIS A 35 -3.28 3.71 11.11
CA HIS A 35 -2.25 3.08 10.29
C HIS A 35 -2.15 3.73 8.91
N VAL A 36 -3.28 4.08 8.29
CA VAL A 36 -3.30 4.89 7.05
C VAL A 36 -2.57 6.22 7.25
N SER A 37 -2.91 6.93 8.33
CA SER A 37 -2.31 8.23 8.65
C SER A 37 -0.81 8.11 8.98
N ALA A 38 -0.41 7.03 9.66
CA ALA A 38 0.99 6.74 9.98
C ALA A 38 1.81 6.49 8.71
N LEU A 39 1.29 5.69 7.77
CA LEU A 39 1.94 5.44 6.48
C LEU A 39 2.08 6.74 5.68
N ALA A 40 1.01 7.55 5.60
CA ALA A 40 1.02 8.82 4.88
C ALA A 40 2.07 9.81 5.44
N ARG A 41 2.07 10.05 6.76
CA ARG A 41 3.05 10.93 7.41
C ARG A 41 4.48 10.46 7.17
N ARG A 42 4.72 9.15 7.19
CA ARG A 42 6.04 8.59 7.01
C ARG A 42 6.51 8.64 5.55
N ALA A 43 5.62 8.37 4.59
CA ALA A 43 5.89 8.55 3.16
C ALA A 43 6.25 10.01 2.86
N LEU A 44 5.52 10.97 3.43
CA LEU A 44 5.83 12.40 3.33
C LEU A 44 7.19 12.77 3.95
N GLY A 45 7.57 12.12 5.05
CA GLY A 45 8.91 12.29 5.65
C GLY A 45 10.03 11.74 4.76
N GLN A 46 9.78 10.66 4.03
CA GLN A 46 10.74 10.00 3.14
C GLN A 46 10.83 10.63 1.74
N SER A 47 9.82 11.38 1.31
CA SER A 47 9.80 12.03 -0.02
C SER A 47 10.97 13.00 -0.25
N ARG A 48 11.62 13.44 0.83
CA ARG A 48 12.78 14.35 0.82
C ARG A 48 14.12 13.64 0.57
N VAL A 49 14.13 12.31 0.52
CA VAL A 49 15.34 11.50 0.32
C VAL A 49 15.50 11.19 -1.17
N ALA A 50 16.71 11.38 -1.71
CA ALA A 50 17.03 10.98 -3.08
C ALA A 50 16.76 9.47 -3.27
N ASP A 51 16.14 9.10 -4.39
CA ASP A 51 15.75 7.72 -4.74
C ASP A 51 14.51 7.14 -4.00
N ALA A 52 13.82 7.93 -3.17
CA ALA A 52 12.59 7.50 -2.49
C ALA A 52 11.30 7.61 -3.35
N ALA A 53 11.39 8.15 -4.57
CA ALA A 53 10.22 8.51 -5.39
C ALA A 53 9.29 7.31 -5.67
N ARG A 54 9.86 6.14 -6.00
CA ARG A 54 9.09 4.93 -6.30
C ARG A 54 8.35 4.39 -5.06
N GLY A 55 9.02 4.39 -3.91
CA GLY A 55 8.43 3.98 -2.63
C GLY A 55 7.40 4.98 -2.10
N TYR A 56 7.64 6.27 -2.30
CA TYR A 56 6.68 7.33 -1.99
C TYR A 56 5.42 7.19 -2.84
N ALA A 57 5.55 7.08 -4.16
CA ALA A 57 4.42 6.91 -5.06
C ALA A 57 3.59 5.68 -4.68
N LEU A 58 4.24 4.53 -4.46
CA LEU A 58 3.55 3.31 -4.01
C LEU A 58 2.78 3.54 -2.71
N SER A 59 3.44 4.09 -1.69
CA SER A 59 2.83 4.32 -0.38
C SER A 59 1.62 5.24 -0.48
N MET A 60 1.73 6.33 -1.25
CA MET A 60 0.63 7.27 -1.45
C MET A 60 -0.53 6.68 -2.24
N THR A 61 -0.27 5.83 -3.24
CA THR A 61 -1.34 5.12 -3.95
C THR A 61 -2.08 4.16 -3.03
N LEU A 62 -1.38 3.42 -2.17
CA LEU A 62 -2.01 2.50 -1.21
C LEU A 62 -2.84 3.26 -0.17
N VAL A 63 -2.35 4.40 0.33
CA VAL A 63 -3.10 5.29 1.22
C VAL A 63 -4.38 5.79 0.54
N GLY A 64 -4.27 6.27 -0.71
CA GLY A 64 -5.43 6.75 -1.46
C GLY A 64 -6.48 5.66 -1.66
N LEU A 65 -6.05 4.45 -2.04
CA LEU A 65 -6.93 3.29 -2.16
C LEU A 65 -7.66 3.01 -0.83
N ARG A 66 -6.94 3.03 0.30
CA ARG A 66 -7.55 2.70 1.60
C ARG A 66 -8.58 3.72 2.04
N LEU A 67 -8.32 5.01 1.78
CA LEU A 67 -9.28 6.08 2.07
C LEU A 67 -10.55 5.93 1.23
N GLN A 68 -10.42 5.59 -0.06
CA GLN A 68 -11.56 5.32 -0.92
C GLN A 68 -12.38 4.12 -0.44
N GLU A 69 -11.73 3.02 -0.07
CA GLU A 69 -12.41 1.82 0.45
C GLU A 69 -13.28 2.10 1.68
N LEU A 70 -12.86 3.03 2.55
CA LEU A 70 -13.62 3.40 3.75
C LEU A 70 -14.95 4.11 3.44
N GLU A 71 -15.08 4.69 2.26
CA GLU A 71 -16.30 5.34 1.77
C GLU A 71 -17.17 4.39 0.94
N MET A 72 -16.70 3.17 0.66
CA MET A 72 -17.36 2.17 -0.19
C MET A 72 -18.07 1.09 0.63
N GLY A 73 -19.08 0.46 0.01
CA GLY A 73 -19.62 -0.80 0.52
C GLY A 73 -18.59 -1.94 0.41
N GLU A 74 -18.61 -2.88 1.37
CA GLU A 74 -17.57 -3.91 1.53
C GLU A 74 -17.31 -4.74 0.27
N ALA A 75 -18.36 -5.16 -0.44
CA ALA A 75 -18.24 -5.92 -1.69
C ALA A 75 -17.51 -5.12 -2.78
N SER A 76 -17.91 -3.85 -2.97
CA SER A 76 -17.29 -2.96 -3.96
C SER A 76 -15.86 -2.60 -3.56
N ALA A 77 -15.58 -2.40 -2.27
CA ALA A 77 -14.24 -2.14 -1.76
C ALA A 77 -13.30 -3.31 -2.08
N LYS A 78 -13.74 -4.56 -1.88
CA LYS A 78 -12.93 -5.75 -2.19
C LYS A 78 -12.60 -5.86 -3.68
N GLU A 79 -13.59 -5.69 -4.55
CA GLU A 79 -13.37 -5.75 -6.00
C GLU A 79 -12.39 -4.65 -6.46
N HIS A 80 -12.60 -3.42 -5.99
CA HIS A 80 -11.75 -2.29 -6.30
C HIS A 80 -10.31 -2.47 -5.80
N ARG A 81 -10.16 -3.00 -4.58
CA ARG A 81 -8.86 -3.38 -4.00
C ARG A 81 -8.11 -4.35 -4.89
N GLN A 82 -8.73 -5.48 -5.22
CA GLN A 82 -8.08 -6.54 -5.98
C GLN A 82 -7.70 -6.06 -7.40
N ALA A 83 -8.56 -5.26 -8.03
CA ALA A 83 -8.25 -4.64 -9.31
C ALA A 83 -7.03 -3.71 -9.21
N THR A 84 -6.99 -2.84 -8.20
CA THR A 84 -5.89 -1.89 -7.99
C THR A 84 -4.58 -2.60 -7.66
N LEU A 85 -4.60 -3.60 -6.77
CA LEU A 85 -3.41 -4.39 -6.42
C LEU A 85 -2.83 -5.13 -7.62
N ARG A 86 -3.69 -5.67 -8.50
CA ARG A 86 -3.25 -6.30 -9.75
C ARG A 86 -2.55 -5.29 -10.66
N SER A 87 -3.15 -4.12 -10.86
CA SER A 87 -2.58 -3.04 -11.68
C SER A 87 -1.25 -2.53 -11.13
N LEU A 88 -1.15 -2.35 -9.81
CA LEU A 88 0.10 -1.94 -9.15
C LEU A 88 1.22 -2.95 -9.37
N ARG A 89 0.93 -4.24 -9.23
CA ARG A 89 1.92 -5.30 -9.46
C ARG A 89 2.43 -5.30 -10.90
N GLN A 90 1.54 -5.09 -11.88
CA GLN A 90 1.92 -4.97 -13.30
C GLN A 90 2.76 -3.72 -13.58
N ALA A 91 2.38 -2.56 -13.02
CA ALA A 91 3.09 -1.31 -13.21
C ALA A 91 4.49 -1.32 -12.57
N PHE A 92 4.68 -2.08 -11.48
CA PHE A 92 5.95 -2.17 -10.77
C PHE A 92 6.80 -3.40 -11.15
N SER A 93 6.28 -4.34 -11.95
CA SER A 93 7.08 -5.43 -12.52
C SER A 93 7.92 -5.02 -13.73
N ALA A 94 7.64 -3.84 -14.30
CA ALA A 94 8.45 -3.19 -15.34
C ALA A 94 9.62 -2.40 -14.73
#